data_AF-A0A967E5R7-F1
#
_entry.id   AF-A0A967E5R7-F1
#
_cell.length_a   1.000
_cell.length_b   1.000
_cell.length_c   1.000
_cell.angle_alpha   90.00
_cell.angle_beta   90.00
_cell.angle_gamma   90.00
#
_symmetry.space_group_name_H-M   'P 1'
#
loop_
_entity.id
_entity.type
_entity.pdbx_description
1 polymer ?
#
loop_
_entity_poly.entity_id
_entity_poly.type
_entity_poly.pdbx_seq_one_letter_code
_entity_poly.pdbx_strand_id
1 'polypeptide(L)'
;MSSEQALQGAISTIRQSDPLIKLLQQVRFGRMKPTDVGLRAVTESWLETYENALSTEGLSQSDLRRLNPAPRLEVLIEVGVLTDDHPGVMSLKVSYDRALVRAAGE
;
A
#
# COMPACT_ATOMS: atom_id res chain seq x y z
N MET A 1 -4.57 -20.96 -9.11
CA MET A 1 -5.43 -19.95 -8.47
C MET A 1 -6.07 -19.14 -9.58
N SER A 2 -7.37 -18.85 -9.50
CA SER A 2 -7.99 -17.91 -10.45
C SER A 2 -7.50 -16.48 -10.15
N SER A 3 -7.38 -15.62 -11.16
CA SER A 3 -6.96 -14.21 -10.97
C SER A 3 -7.82 -13.47 -9.93
N GLU A 4 -9.12 -13.74 -9.89
CA GLU A 4 -10.01 -13.18 -8.86
C GLU A 4 -9.63 -13.65 -7.44
N GLN A 5 -9.23 -14.92 -7.26
CA GLN A 5 -8.78 -15.42 -5.94
C GLN A 5 -7.47 -14.77 -5.51
N ALA A 6 -6.54 -14.58 -6.45
CA ALA A 6 -5.29 -13.87 -6.21
C ALA A 6 -5.55 -12.41 -5.81
N LEU A 7 -6.45 -11.73 -6.53
CA LEU A 7 -6.86 -10.36 -6.21
C LEU A 7 -7.52 -10.26 -4.83
N GLN A 8 -8.49 -11.11 -4.52
CA GLN A 8 -9.15 -11.08 -3.21
C GLN A 8 -8.17 -11.37 -2.07
N GLY A 9 -7.21 -12.27 -2.29
CA GLY A 9 -6.10 -12.52 -1.37
C GLY A 9 -5.26 -11.25 -1.15
N ALA A 10 -4.79 -10.62 -2.23
CA ALA A 10 -4.00 -9.39 -2.17
C ALA A 10 -4.75 -8.25 -1.44
N ILE A 11 -6.02 -8.01 -1.79
CA ILE A 11 -6.87 -7.01 -1.14
C ILE A 11 -6.99 -7.30 0.36
N SER A 12 -7.25 -8.56 0.72
CA SER A 12 -7.43 -8.95 2.11
C SER A 12 -6.16 -8.74 2.91
N THR A 13 -5.01 -9.12 2.38
CA THR A 13 -3.69 -8.96 3.02
C THR A 13 -3.35 -7.48 3.22
N ILE A 14 -3.50 -6.65 2.18
CA ILE A 14 -3.28 -5.20 2.27
C ILE A 14 -4.19 -4.55 3.31
N ARG A 15 -5.47 -4.93 3.34
CA ARG A 15 -6.46 -4.34 4.28
C ARG A 15 -6.18 -4.71 5.73
N GLN A 16 -5.61 -5.88 6.00
CA GLN A 16 -5.32 -6.32 7.36
C GLN A 16 -4.21 -5.50 8.01
N SER A 17 -3.22 -5.06 7.23
CA SER A 17 -2.12 -4.20 7.68
C SER A 17 -2.36 -2.70 7.46
N ASP A 18 -3.52 -2.29 6.91
CA ASP A 18 -3.79 -0.90 6.52
C ASP A 18 -3.77 0.07 7.73
N PRO A 19 -2.80 1.01 7.80
CA PRO A 19 -2.68 1.96 8.90
C PRO A 19 -3.85 2.95 8.96
N LEU A 20 -4.56 3.18 7.85
CA LEU A 20 -5.66 4.14 7.76
C LEU A 20 -6.85 3.76 8.65
N ILE A 21 -7.08 2.46 8.84
CA ILE A 21 -8.25 1.94 9.55
C ILE A 21 -8.09 2.10 11.07
N LYS A 22 -6.87 1.93 11.59
CA LYS A 22 -6.65 1.80 13.05
C LYS A 22 -5.95 3.02 13.65
N LEU A 23 -4.80 3.39 13.08
CA LEU A 23 -3.88 4.31 13.74
C LEU A 23 -3.99 5.72 13.16
N LEU A 24 -4.29 5.86 11.86
CA LEU A 24 -4.40 7.18 11.27
C LEU A 24 -5.56 8.01 11.84
N GLN A 25 -6.68 7.38 12.19
CA GLN A 25 -7.77 8.08 12.86
C GLN A 25 -7.31 8.69 14.19
N GLN A 26 -6.41 8.03 14.92
CA GLN A 26 -5.85 8.58 16.16
C GLN A 26 -4.96 9.81 15.89
N VAL A 27 -4.20 9.79 14.79
CA VAL A 27 -3.42 10.96 14.33
C VAL A 27 -4.33 12.13 14.00
N ARG A 28 -5.39 11.89 13.22
CA ARG A 28 -6.36 12.93 12.84
C ARG A 28 -7.09 13.54 14.04
N PHE A 29 -7.33 12.75 15.09
CA PHE A 29 -7.91 13.24 16.34
C PHE A 29 -6.88 13.84 17.33
N GLY A 30 -5.61 13.94 16.94
CA GLY A 30 -4.54 14.48 17.80
C GLY A 30 -4.16 13.59 19.00
N ARG A 31 -4.60 12.32 19.00
CA ARG A 31 -4.31 11.34 20.05
C ARG A 31 -3.00 10.59 19.83
N MET A 32 -2.45 10.68 18.63
CA MET A 32 -1.18 10.10 18.21
C MET A 32 -0.44 11.10 17.34
N LYS A 33 0.88 11.20 17.49
CA LYS A 33 1.71 12.02 16.60
C LYS A 33 1.98 11.23 15.31
N PRO A 34 2.01 11.91 14.14
CA PRO A 34 2.40 11.26 12.89
C PRO A 34 3.78 10.59 12.94
N THR A 35 4.67 11.11 13.79
CA THR A 35 6.04 10.63 13.98
C THR A 35 6.19 9.56 15.05
N ASP A 36 5.09 9.05 15.61
CA ASP A 36 5.17 8.03 16.65
C ASP A 36 5.79 6.73 16.10
N VAL A 37 6.72 6.15 16.86
CA VAL A 37 7.51 4.99 16.45
C VAL A 37 6.62 3.80 16.08
N GLY A 38 5.54 3.57 16.84
CA GLY A 38 4.59 2.49 16.56
C GLY A 38 3.83 2.69 15.25
N LEU A 39 3.44 3.93 14.93
CA LEU A 39 2.77 4.23 13.67
C LEU A 39 3.74 4.10 12.49
N ARG A 40 4.98 4.54 12.67
CA ARG A 40 6.02 4.34 11.66
C ARG A 40 6.21 2.86 11.37
N ALA A 41 6.43 2.04 12.40
CA ALA A 41 6.63 0.59 12.22
C ALA A 41 5.47 -0.09 11.46
N VAL A 42 4.22 0.25 11.80
CA VAL A 42 3.04 -0.28 11.08
C VAL A 42 3.02 0.20 9.64
N THR A 43 3.36 1.46 9.38
CA THR A 43 3.38 2.03 8.03
C THR A 43 4.46 1.39 7.16
N GLU A 44 5.67 1.16 7.69
CA GLU A 44 6.74 0.45 6.98
C GLU A 44 6.34 -0.98 6.63
N SER A 45 5.76 -1.71 7.59
CA SER A 45 5.26 -3.07 7.36
C SER A 45 4.13 -3.11 6.33
N TRP A 46 3.27 -2.09 6.30
CA TRP A 46 2.23 -1.96 5.30
C TRP A 46 2.80 -1.71 3.89
N LEU A 47 3.83 -0.88 3.75
CA LEU A 47 4.52 -0.66 2.47
C LEU A 47 5.09 -1.97 1.91
N GLU A 48 5.83 -2.74 2.73
CA GLU A 48 6.37 -4.04 2.35
C GLU A 48 5.26 -5.05 1.98
N THR A 49 4.19 -5.10 2.78
CA THR A 49 3.02 -5.94 2.50
C THR A 49 2.42 -5.62 1.13
N TYR A 50 2.35 -4.33 0.79
CA TYR A 50 1.79 -3.87 -0.48
C TYR A 50 2.68 -4.29 -1.66
N GLU A 51 3.99 -4.12 -1.56
CA GLU A 51 4.94 -4.55 -2.59
C GLU A 51 4.85 -6.06 -2.85
N ASN A 52 4.75 -6.86 -1.79
CA ASN A 52 4.57 -8.31 -1.88
C ASN A 52 3.24 -8.66 -2.58
N ALA A 53 2.16 -7.95 -2.24
CA ALA A 53 0.86 -8.15 -2.88
C ALA A 53 0.91 -7.85 -4.38
N LEU A 54 1.57 -6.76 -4.80
CA LEU A 54 1.75 -6.39 -6.20
C LEU A 54 2.63 -7.38 -6.98
N SER A 55 3.53 -8.08 -6.29
CA SER A 55 4.40 -9.09 -6.89
C SER A 55 3.68 -10.40 -7.21
N THR A 56 2.45 -10.61 -6.69
CA THR A 56 1.65 -11.81 -6.90
C THR A 56 1.45 -12.10 -8.40
N GLU A 57 1.69 -13.33 -8.81
CA GLU A 57 1.49 -13.78 -10.20
C GLU A 57 0.01 -13.90 -10.56
N GLY A 58 -0.31 -13.74 -11.85
CA GLY A 58 -1.67 -13.92 -12.37
C GLY A 58 -2.64 -12.75 -12.13
N LEU A 59 -2.14 -11.61 -11.63
CA LEU A 59 -2.90 -10.35 -11.58
C LEU A 59 -2.92 -9.68 -12.95
N SER A 60 -4.11 -9.45 -13.50
CA SER A 60 -4.28 -8.67 -14.73
C SER A 60 -4.03 -7.18 -14.50
N GLN A 61 -3.88 -6.38 -15.57
CA GLN A 61 -3.85 -4.93 -15.44
C GLN A 61 -5.10 -4.36 -14.73
N SER A 62 -6.29 -4.91 -14.99
CA SER A 62 -7.52 -4.48 -14.32
C SER A 62 -7.48 -4.76 -12.82
N ASP A 63 -6.88 -5.88 -12.41
CA ASP A 63 -6.71 -6.23 -11.00
C ASP A 63 -5.73 -5.28 -10.33
N LEU A 64 -4.59 -5.00 -10.98
CA LEU A 64 -3.60 -4.05 -10.50
C LEU A 64 -4.16 -2.65 -10.33
N ARG A 65 -5.00 -2.15 -11.26
CA ARG A 65 -5.66 -0.84 -11.10
C ARG A 65 -6.53 -0.76 -9.85
N ARG A 66 -7.12 -1.87 -9.40
CA ARG A 66 -7.89 -1.96 -8.14
C ARG A 66 -6.98 -1.96 -6.91
N LEU A 67 -5.73 -2.35 -7.09
CA LEU A 67 -4.63 -2.31 -6.12
C LEU A 67 -3.76 -1.06 -6.28
N ASN A 68 -4.29 0.04 -6.83
CA ASN A 68 -3.51 1.28 -6.93
C ASN A 68 -3.16 1.79 -5.52
N PRO A 69 -1.86 1.92 -5.16
CA PRO A 69 -1.46 2.42 -3.85
C PRO A 69 -1.62 3.93 -3.70
N ALA A 70 -1.68 4.69 -4.79
CA ALA A 70 -1.60 6.16 -4.78
C ALA A 70 -2.62 6.84 -3.83
N PRO A 71 -3.91 6.49 -3.83
CA PRO A 71 -4.87 7.15 -2.94
C PRO A 71 -4.56 6.97 -1.45
N ARG A 72 -3.93 5.85 -1.07
CA ARG A 72 -3.54 5.61 0.33
C ARG A 72 -2.25 6.33 0.68
N LEU A 73 -1.28 6.36 -0.24
CA LEU A 73 -0.04 7.09 -0.08
C LEU A 73 -0.28 8.60 0.08
N GLU A 74 -1.16 9.17 -0.74
CA GLU A 74 -1.56 10.59 -0.64
C GLU A 74 -2.07 10.92 0.76
N VAL A 75 -2.98 10.12 1.30
CA VAL A 75 -3.52 10.34 2.65
C VAL A 75 -2.42 10.24 3.72
N LEU A 76 -1.51 9.26 3.62
CA LEU A 76 -0.41 9.10 4.58
C LEU A 76 0.62 10.23 4.51
N ILE A 77 0.80 10.83 3.34
CA ILE A 77 1.66 12.00 3.15
C ILE A 77 0.98 13.26 3.69
N GLU A 78 -0.29 13.48 3.37
CA GLU A 78 -1.07 14.65 3.80
C GLU A 78 -1.10 14.81 5.32
N VAL A 79 -1.28 13.69 6.03
CA VAL A 79 -1.30 13.64 7.50
C VAL A 79 0.11 13.62 8.14
N GLY A 80 1.18 13.66 7.32
CA GLY A 80 2.56 13.76 7.76
C GLY A 80 3.16 12.47 8.33
N VAL A 81 2.56 11.31 8.06
CA VAL A 81 3.10 10.00 8.48
C VAL A 81 4.21 9.55 7.55
N LEU A 82 4.05 9.84 6.26
CA LEU A 82 5.07 9.65 5.22
C LEU A 82 5.41 10.99 4.58
N THR A 83 6.51 11.00 3.85
CA THR A 83 6.90 12.09 2.95
C THR A 83 6.97 11.53 1.53
N ASP A 84 6.84 12.39 0.52
CA ASP A 84 6.85 11.94 -0.88
C ASP A 84 8.23 11.39 -1.32
N ASP A 85 9.30 11.87 -0.68
CA ASP A 85 10.68 11.41 -0.86
C ASP A 85 11.03 10.20 0.01
N HIS A 86 10.07 9.64 0.75
CA HIS A 86 10.32 8.46 1.57
C HIS A 86 10.74 7.27 0.69
N PRO A 87 11.83 6.55 1.00
CA PRO A 87 12.32 5.45 0.15
C PRO A 87 11.27 4.39 -0.16
N GLY A 88 10.48 3.99 0.85
CA GLY A 88 9.40 3.01 0.65
C GLY A 88 8.22 3.53 -0.19
N VAL A 89 7.97 4.84 -0.21
CA VAL A 89 6.95 5.44 -1.10
C VAL A 89 7.42 5.37 -2.54
N MET A 90 8.67 5.76 -2.80
CA MET A 90 9.27 5.69 -4.13
C MET A 90 9.36 4.25 -4.63
N SER A 91 9.80 3.33 -3.78
CA SER A 91 9.89 1.89 -4.09
C SER A 91 8.54 1.30 -4.45
N LEU A 92 7.48 1.62 -3.68
CA LEU A 92 6.14 1.12 -3.95
C LEU A 92 5.57 1.67 -5.26
N LYS A 93 5.78 2.96 -5.56
CA LYS A 93 5.39 3.56 -6.85
C LYS A 93 6.06 2.82 -8.03
N VAL A 94 7.37 2.60 -7.94
CA VAL A 94 8.14 1.87 -8.97
C VAL A 94 7.66 0.41 -9.11
N SER A 95 7.39 -0.26 -7.99
CA SER A 95 6.90 -1.64 -7.98
C SER A 95 5.53 -1.77 -8.65
N TYR A 96 4.64 -0.79 -8.41
CA TYR A 96 3.33 -0.72 -9.06
C TYR A 96 3.44 -0.51 -10.57
N ASP A 97 4.27 0.45 -11.01
CA ASP A 97 4.49 0.70 -12.43
C ASP A 97 5.08 -0.53 -13.13
N ARG A 98 6.04 -1.21 -12.49
CA ARG A 98 6.62 -2.46 -12.99
C ARG A 98 5.57 -3.57 -13.11
N ALA A 99 4.68 -3.71 -12.12
CA ALA A 99 3.61 -4.69 -12.17
C ALA A 99 2.65 -4.43 -13.34
N LEU A 100 2.29 -3.16 -13.59
CA LEU A 100 1.45 -2.78 -14.72
C LEU A 100 2.11 -3.10 -16.08
N VAL A 101 3.41 -2.82 -16.22
CA VAL A 101 4.18 -3.16 -17.42
C VAL A 101 4.25 -4.68 -17.61
N ARG A 102 4.49 -5.46 -16.53
CA ARG A 102 4.50 -6.93 -16.58
C ARG A 102 3.17 -7.47 -17.11
N ALA A 103 2.06 -7.03 -16.53
CA ALA A 103 0.72 -7.47 -16.93
C ALA A 103 0.26 -6.92 -18.30
N ALA A 104 1.01 -5.98 -18.91
CA ALA A 104 0.76 -5.51 -20.28
C ALA A 104 1.30 -6.47 -21.35
N GLY A 105 2.32 -7.25 -20.99
CA GLY A 105 3.01 -8.17 -21.90
C GLY A 105 2.55 -9.63 -21.81
N GLU A 106 1.60 -9.92 -20.92
CA GLU A 106 0.88 -11.21 -20.80
C GLU A 106 -0.38 -11.21 -21.67
#